data_AF-A0A0C3FG41-F1
#
_entry.id   AF-A0A0C3FG41-F1
#
_cell.length_a   1.000
_cell.length_b   1.000
_cell.length_c   1.000
_cell.angle_alpha   90.00
_cell.angle_beta   90.00
_cell.angle_gamma   90.00
#
_symmetry.space_group_name_H-M   'P 1'
#
loop_
_entity.id
_entity.type
_entity.pdbx_description
1 polymer ?
#
loop_
_entity_poly.entity_id
_entity_poly.type
_entity_poly.pdbx_seq_one_letter_code
_entity_poly.pdbx_strand_id
1 'polypeptide(L)'
;MAHDGDDPQSASAPFEGPEKLLEIWFAPPEAFLPDASTAENGRYGLRKVKREVWEEMLEIVKCKVLSVVEGKEIDAYLLSESSLIVSAHRLILKTCGTTLNLLGLPRILEIARNHASLPSVYRCFYSRKSFMFPERQQGPHRGWQDEVQFLQGIFEHGSAYTIGRVNGDHWLLYITSPGEDGGTESAPNSPVTENGDAAHVIGEPSEHTAEPEESQMQDFTIEILMSKLSPDARAPFLSNPKLGSGCSLETSSNEGLALSSAIGISDLFPRHLTTLDAFSFTPCGYSSNALVKWGDAATDENFSYGTQQGGHNGGEGYYTIHVTPEEGWSYASFECNVPLRTHPASQPGEIPDLKTLIQRVVNIFEPERLTLTLFVSSGNNAEDEEGETAIEAAHRVFKTALIAPQPSSSKPCAKPSPAEIENGRGGRRLYKRTDKINYEFGGYDLAFASFELR
;
A
#
# COMPACT_ATOMS: atom_id res chain seq x y z
N MET A 1 14.00 -38.40 -37.89
CA MET A 1 12.65 -37.82 -37.77
C MET A 1 11.98 -38.44 -36.55
N ALA A 2 12.05 -37.74 -35.43
CA ALA A 2 11.04 -37.72 -34.38
C ALA A 2 11.22 -36.34 -33.76
N HIS A 3 10.21 -35.49 -33.96
CA HIS A 3 10.17 -34.13 -33.45
C HIS A 3 10.05 -34.19 -31.94
N ASP A 4 11.08 -33.76 -31.22
CA ASP A 4 10.87 -33.22 -29.87
C ASP A 4 10.05 -31.95 -30.04
N GLY A 5 8.82 -32.00 -29.52
CA GLY A 5 7.97 -30.83 -29.41
C GLY A 5 8.57 -29.94 -28.33
N ASP A 6 9.20 -28.84 -28.75
CA ASP A 6 9.44 -27.70 -27.89
C ASP A 6 8.07 -27.24 -27.35
N ASP A 7 7.84 -27.48 -26.06
CA ASP A 7 6.77 -26.86 -25.30
C ASP A 7 7.04 -25.35 -25.24
N PRO A 8 6.15 -24.45 -25.69
CA PRO A 8 6.43 -23.01 -25.76
C PRO A 8 6.54 -22.33 -24.39
N GLN A 9 6.36 -23.07 -23.28
CA GLN A 9 6.73 -22.61 -21.94
C GLN A 9 8.24 -22.78 -21.72
N SER A 10 9.07 -22.08 -22.50
CA SER A 10 10.47 -21.91 -22.12
C SER A 10 10.49 -21.13 -20.80
N ALA A 11 10.77 -21.86 -19.70
CA ALA A 11 10.63 -21.44 -18.32
C ALA A 11 11.20 -20.04 -18.05
N SER A 12 10.33 -19.05 -17.90
CA SER A 12 10.69 -17.81 -17.20
C SER A 12 11.04 -18.19 -15.77
N ALA A 13 12.14 -17.66 -15.26
CA ALA A 13 12.45 -17.79 -13.84
C ALA A 13 11.26 -17.24 -13.03
N PRO A 14 10.93 -17.84 -11.87
CA PRO A 14 9.77 -17.40 -11.10
C PRO A 14 9.82 -15.90 -10.82
N PHE A 15 8.68 -15.25 -10.66
CA PHE A 15 8.63 -13.84 -10.25
C PHE A 15 8.23 -13.78 -8.77
N GLU A 16 8.93 -12.95 -7.99
CA GLU A 16 8.59 -12.77 -6.58
C GLU A 16 7.43 -11.77 -6.46
N GLY A 17 6.23 -12.30 -6.22
CA GLY A 17 5.03 -11.49 -6.02
C GLY A 17 5.05 -10.65 -4.72
N PRO A 18 5.36 -11.24 -3.54
CA PRO A 18 5.38 -10.50 -2.28
C PRO A 18 6.23 -9.24 -2.34
N GLU A 19 5.59 -8.11 -2.04
CA GLU A 19 6.20 -6.78 -2.16
C GLU A 19 6.99 -6.39 -0.90
N LYS A 20 7.88 -5.42 -1.12
CA LYS A 20 8.59 -4.66 -0.10
C LYS A 20 7.97 -3.27 -0.07
N LEU A 21 7.46 -2.87 1.09
CA LEU A 21 6.80 -1.59 1.31
C LEU A 21 7.67 -0.72 2.20
N LEU A 22 8.12 0.42 1.69
CA LEU A 22 8.83 1.45 2.45
C LEU A 22 7.94 2.69 2.53
N GLU A 23 7.57 3.10 3.73
CA GLU A 23 6.76 4.28 3.97
C GLU A 23 7.50 5.23 4.94
N ILE A 24 7.64 6.49 4.55
CA ILE A 24 8.40 7.49 5.30
C ILE A 24 7.53 8.72 5.48
N TRP A 25 7.39 9.14 6.73
CA TRP A 25 6.76 10.37 7.15
C TRP A 25 7.84 11.35 7.56
N PHE A 26 7.83 12.54 6.98
CA PHE A 26 8.80 13.61 7.29
C PHE A 26 8.25 14.64 8.27
N ALA A 27 6.93 14.69 8.41
CA ALA A 27 6.23 15.54 9.35
C ALA A 27 4.93 14.83 9.79
N PRO A 28 4.32 15.27 10.90
CA PRO A 28 2.92 14.96 11.24
C PRO A 28 2.01 15.75 10.25
N PRO A 29 0.83 16.33 10.59
CA PRO A 29 -0.05 16.95 9.57
C PRO A 29 0.61 18.03 8.69
N GLU A 30 0.05 18.21 7.49
CA GLU A 30 0.47 19.20 6.49
C GLU A 30 0.59 20.64 7.03
N ALA A 31 -0.16 20.97 8.09
CA ALA A 31 -0.12 22.25 8.77
C ALA A 31 1.26 22.61 9.38
N PHE A 32 2.16 21.64 9.52
CA PHE A 32 3.52 21.84 10.03
C PHE A 32 4.58 21.95 8.93
N LEU A 33 4.18 21.94 7.65
CA LEU A 33 5.13 22.07 6.55
C LEU A 33 5.53 23.54 6.35
N PRO A 34 6.85 23.85 6.31
CA PRO A 34 7.37 25.22 6.32
C PRO A 34 6.94 26.05 5.11
N ASP A 35 6.58 25.39 4.01
CA ASP A 35 6.22 25.99 2.73
C ASP A 35 4.73 25.92 2.38
N ALA A 36 3.89 25.36 3.26
CA ALA A 36 2.44 25.24 3.01
C ALA A 36 1.77 26.60 2.74
N SER A 37 2.22 27.66 3.43
CA SER A 37 1.73 29.03 3.24
C SER A 37 2.20 29.70 1.93
N THR A 38 3.18 29.12 1.25
CA THR A 38 3.80 29.64 0.01
C THR A 38 3.57 28.72 -1.19
N ALA A 39 2.65 27.77 -1.09
CA ALA A 39 2.41 26.76 -2.12
C ALA A 39 2.04 27.40 -3.47
N GLU A 40 2.83 27.12 -4.51
CA GLU A 40 2.48 27.47 -5.89
C GLU A 40 1.56 26.37 -6.44
N ASN A 41 0.38 26.77 -6.95
CA ASN A 41 -0.64 25.84 -7.49
C ASN A 41 -1.08 24.73 -6.52
N GLY A 42 -0.97 24.96 -5.20
CA GLY A 42 -1.31 23.96 -4.19
C GLY A 42 -0.28 22.84 -4.01
N ARG A 43 0.91 22.95 -4.61
CA ARG A 43 2.00 21.96 -4.48
C ARG A 43 3.08 22.47 -3.53
N TYR A 44 3.44 21.64 -2.54
CA TYR A 44 4.38 21.97 -1.48
C TYR A 44 4.97 20.68 -0.89
N GLY A 45 5.94 20.79 0.03
CA GLY A 45 6.64 19.64 0.60
C GLY A 45 7.26 18.75 -0.48
N LEU A 46 7.10 17.43 -0.38
CA LEU A 46 7.63 16.48 -1.36
C LEU A 46 6.96 16.61 -2.74
N ARG A 47 5.72 17.12 -2.82
CA ARG A 47 4.99 17.24 -4.09
C ARG A 47 5.47 18.38 -4.99
N LYS A 48 6.29 19.30 -4.47
CA LYS A 48 6.96 20.32 -5.30
C LYS A 48 8.24 19.78 -5.97
N VAL A 49 8.74 18.63 -5.52
CA VAL A 49 9.93 17.99 -6.10
C VAL A 49 9.62 17.61 -7.55
N LYS A 50 10.52 17.98 -8.46
CA LYS A 50 10.34 17.70 -9.88
C LYS A 50 10.40 16.21 -10.17
N ARG A 51 9.57 15.76 -11.12
CA ARG A 51 9.48 14.36 -11.53
C ARG A 51 10.83 13.73 -11.88
N GLU A 52 11.72 14.45 -12.56
CA GLU A 52 13.01 13.91 -13.01
C GLU A 52 13.91 13.51 -11.83
N VAL A 53 13.76 14.18 -10.69
CA VAL A 53 14.48 13.87 -9.45
C VAL A 53 14.00 12.55 -8.86
N TRP A 54 12.69 12.28 -8.93
CA TRP A 54 12.13 10.99 -8.53
C TRP A 54 12.55 9.88 -9.50
N GLU A 55 12.60 10.15 -10.80
CA GLU A 55 13.07 9.19 -11.80
C GLU A 55 14.54 8.80 -11.58
N GLU A 56 15.41 9.75 -11.22
CA GLU A 56 16.81 9.47 -10.81
C GLU A 56 16.87 8.55 -9.58
N MET A 57 16.03 8.80 -8.57
CA MET A 57 15.95 7.94 -7.39
C MET A 57 15.47 6.53 -7.74
N LEU A 58 14.46 6.42 -8.62
CA LEU A 58 13.91 5.14 -9.07
C LEU A 58 14.93 4.34 -9.90
N GLU A 59 15.83 5.01 -10.62
CA GLU A 59 16.91 4.33 -11.36
C GLU A 59 17.87 3.57 -10.44
N ILE A 60 18.13 4.08 -9.23
CA ILE A 60 18.97 3.40 -8.21
C ILE A 60 18.39 2.02 -7.88
N VAL A 61 17.06 1.94 -7.76
CA VAL A 61 16.33 0.72 -7.45
C VAL A 61 15.88 -0.03 -8.71
N LYS A 62 16.27 0.43 -9.90
CA LYS A 62 15.96 -0.16 -11.22
C LYS A 62 14.46 -0.15 -11.58
N CYS A 63 13.72 0.81 -11.05
CA CYS A 63 12.34 1.06 -11.42
C CYS A 63 12.24 2.15 -12.50
N LYS A 64 11.23 2.06 -13.36
CA LYS A 64 10.87 3.12 -14.31
C LYS A 64 9.44 3.58 -14.09
N VAL A 65 9.18 4.87 -14.26
CA VAL A 65 7.81 5.41 -14.27
C VAL A 65 7.15 5.08 -15.60
N LEU A 66 5.99 4.41 -15.54
CA LEU A 66 5.16 4.09 -16.70
C LEU A 66 4.14 5.19 -16.97
N SER A 67 3.50 5.66 -15.90
CA SER A 67 2.46 6.69 -15.92
C SER A 67 2.34 7.33 -14.53
N VAL A 68 1.67 8.48 -14.48
CA VAL A 68 1.47 9.25 -13.25
C VAL A 68 0.05 9.79 -13.22
N VAL A 69 -0.61 9.66 -12.06
CA VAL A 69 -1.86 10.35 -11.74
C VAL A 69 -1.57 11.38 -10.67
N GLU A 70 -1.88 12.64 -10.96
CA GLU A 70 -1.71 13.74 -10.02
C GLU A 70 -3.08 14.10 -9.42
N GLY A 71 -3.19 13.98 -8.10
CA GLY A 71 -4.38 14.34 -7.33
C GLY A 71 -4.26 15.71 -6.67
N LYS A 72 -5.19 16.01 -5.76
CA LYS A 72 -5.12 17.25 -4.97
C LYS A 72 -4.15 17.14 -3.81
N GLU A 73 -4.00 15.98 -3.20
CA GLU A 73 -3.14 15.74 -2.03
C GLU A 73 -2.04 14.71 -2.33
N ILE A 74 -2.28 13.80 -3.28
CA ILE A 74 -1.43 12.65 -3.55
C ILE A 74 -1.07 12.60 -5.05
N ASP A 75 0.19 12.34 -5.36
CA ASP A 75 0.62 11.92 -6.69
C ASP A 75 0.96 10.42 -6.67
N ALA A 76 0.39 9.66 -7.60
CA ALA A 76 0.62 8.22 -7.72
C ALA A 76 1.37 7.91 -9.03
N TYR A 77 2.57 7.37 -8.89
CA TYR A 77 3.45 6.95 -9.97
C TYR A 77 3.31 5.43 -10.14
N LEU A 78 2.81 5.00 -11.30
CA LEU A 78 2.77 3.60 -11.66
C LEU A 78 4.14 3.20 -12.21
N LEU A 79 4.76 2.19 -11.62
CA LEU A 79 6.14 1.79 -11.93
C LEU A 79 6.19 0.47 -12.71
N SER A 80 7.32 0.22 -13.35
CA SER A 80 7.63 -1.09 -13.95
C SER A 80 7.61 -2.25 -12.96
N GLU A 81 7.87 -1.96 -11.67
CA GLU A 81 8.00 -2.94 -10.59
C GLU A 81 7.21 -2.47 -9.35
N SER A 82 5.92 -2.14 -9.52
CA SER A 82 4.94 -1.68 -8.51
C SER A 82 4.65 -0.17 -8.50
N SER A 83 4.76 0.55 -7.37
CA SER A 83 4.20 1.91 -7.22
C SER A 83 5.02 2.83 -6.31
N LEU A 84 4.99 4.13 -6.62
CA LEU A 84 5.46 5.21 -5.75
C LEU A 84 4.31 6.18 -5.50
N ILE A 85 3.98 6.44 -4.24
CA ILE A 85 2.92 7.37 -3.82
C ILE A 85 3.57 8.52 -3.05
N VAL A 86 3.27 9.77 -3.42
CA VAL A 86 3.87 10.98 -2.85
C VAL A 86 2.78 11.94 -2.40
N SER A 87 2.71 12.21 -1.09
CA SER A 87 1.96 13.35 -0.53
C SER A 87 2.93 14.44 -0.09
N ALA A 88 2.45 15.56 0.47
CA ALA A 88 3.34 16.67 0.85
C ALA A 88 4.37 16.29 1.93
N HIS A 89 4.02 15.38 2.84
CA HIS A 89 4.83 15.00 4.02
C HIS A 89 5.11 13.49 4.12
N ARG A 90 4.53 12.67 3.24
CA ARG A 90 4.66 11.21 3.25
C ARG A 90 5.05 10.69 1.86
N LEU A 91 5.92 9.69 1.85
CA LEU A 91 6.30 8.93 0.66
C LEU A 91 6.13 7.45 0.91
N ILE A 92 5.58 6.73 -0.08
CA ILE A 92 5.44 5.28 -0.05
C ILE A 92 6.07 4.71 -1.33
N LEU A 93 7.10 3.88 -1.17
CA LEU A 93 7.75 3.14 -2.25
C LEU A 93 7.48 1.65 -2.06
N LYS A 94 6.61 1.11 -2.92
CA LYS A 94 6.29 -0.31 -2.97
C LYS A 94 6.94 -0.94 -4.18
N THR A 95 7.64 -2.06 -3.97
CA THR A 95 8.36 -2.76 -5.05
C THR A 95 8.22 -4.26 -4.95
N CYS A 96 8.21 -4.96 -6.09
CA CYS A 96 8.15 -6.42 -6.18
C CYS A 96 9.41 -7.02 -6.82
N GLY A 97 9.41 -8.33 -7.05
CA GLY A 97 10.53 -9.02 -7.69
C GLY A 97 11.79 -9.03 -6.82
N THR A 98 12.93 -8.76 -7.46
CA THR A 98 14.25 -8.67 -6.79
C THR A 98 14.72 -7.24 -6.58
N THR A 99 13.80 -6.27 -6.72
CA THR A 99 14.05 -4.85 -6.52
C THR A 99 14.53 -4.57 -5.10
N LEU A 100 15.49 -3.65 -4.97
CA LEU A 100 16.21 -3.34 -3.75
C LEU A 100 15.77 -1.99 -3.17
N ASN A 101 14.48 -1.85 -2.82
CA ASN A 101 13.90 -0.54 -2.46
C ASN A 101 14.62 0.17 -1.31
N LEU A 102 15.18 -0.56 -0.35
CA LEU A 102 15.96 0.01 0.74
C LEU A 102 17.21 0.76 0.27
N LEU A 103 17.79 0.41 -0.89
CA LEU A 103 18.89 1.19 -1.46
C LEU A 103 18.47 2.57 -1.98
N GLY A 104 17.17 2.79 -2.22
CA GLY A 104 16.62 4.10 -2.56
C GLY A 104 16.47 5.03 -1.35
N LEU A 105 16.41 4.48 -0.13
CA LEU A 105 16.15 5.26 1.09
C LEU A 105 17.14 6.43 1.29
N PRO A 106 18.47 6.26 1.18
CA PRO A 106 19.40 7.39 1.32
C PRO A 106 19.12 8.54 0.33
N ARG A 107 18.78 8.21 -0.93
CA ARG A 107 18.44 9.22 -1.93
C ARG A 107 17.11 9.90 -1.64
N ILE A 108 16.11 9.16 -1.13
CA ILE A 108 14.82 9.73 -0.71
C ILE A 108 15.04 10.77 0.41
N LEU A 109 15.85 10.44 1.43
CA LEU A 109 16.16 11.38 2.52
C LEU A 109 16.88 12.63 2.02
N GLU A 110 17.82 12.47 1.09
CA GLU A 110 18.51 13.60 0.46
C GLU A 110 17.55 14.50 -0.32
N ILE A 111 16.61 13.91 -1.08
CA ILE A 111 15.59 14.65 -1.82
C ILE A 111 14.71 15.44 -0.87
N ALA A 112 14.22 14.81 0.20
CA ALA A 112 13.38 15.47 1.19
C ALA A 112 14.10 16.68 1.81
N ARG A 113 15.36 16.53 2.21
CA ARG A 113 16.16 17.63 2.76
C ARG A 113 16.40 18.74 1.74
N ASN A 114 16.93 18.41 0.56
CA ASN A 114 17.50 19.38 -0.38
C ASN A 114 16.44 20.03 -1.28
N HIS A 115 15.37 19.29 -1.60
CA HIS A 115 14.33 19.75 -2.53
C HIS A 115 13.00 20.04 -1.84
N ALA A 116 12.72 19.43 -0.68
CA ALA A 116 11.48 19.65 0.07
C ALA A 116 11.63 20.45 1.37
N SER A 117 12.87 20.76 1.81
CA SER A 117 13.16 21.39 3.10
C SER A 117 12.68 20.57 4.30
N LEU A 118 12.75 19.24 4.19
CA LEU A 118 12.34 18.26 5.19
C LEU A 118 13.57 17.44 5.63
N PRO A 119 14.41 17.97 6.55
CA PRO A 119 15.69 17.37 6.91
C PRO A 119 15.58 16.15 7.84
N SER A 120 14.46 16.01 8.54
CA SER A 120 14.23 15.02 9.60
C SER A 120 13.10 14.07 9.21
N VAL A 121 13.20 12.82 9.67
CA VAL A 121 12.15 11.82 9.53
C VAL A 121 11.30 11.84 10.80
N TYR A 122 9.99 11.98 10.63
CA TYR A 122 9.03 11.84 11.72
C TYR A 122 8.82 10.38 12.08
N ARG A 123 8.65 9.51 11.06
CA ARG A 123 8.45 8.07 11.23
C ARG A 123 8.83 7.29 9.98
N CYS A 124 9.37 6.09 10.14
CA CYS A 124 9.61 5.14 9.06
C CYS A 124 8.89 3.82 9.34
N PHE A 125 8.27 3.26 8.29
CA PHE A 125 7.75 1.89 8.25
C PHE A 125 8.43 1.15 7.10
N TYR A 126 8.96 -0.02 7.40
CA TYR A 126 9.35 -0.97 6.38
C TYR A 126 8.68 -2.30 6.65
N SER A 127 7.93 -2.80 5.68
CA SER A 127 7.22 -4.06 5.85
C SER A 127 7.22 -4.92 4.60
N ARG A 128 7.01 -6.22 4.82
CA ARG A 128 6.80 -7.18 3.74
C ARG A 128 6.20 -8.47 4.27
N LYS A 129 5.49 -9.17 3.40
CA LYS A 129 5.16 -10.58 3.63
C LYS A 129 6.41 -11.46 3.47
N SER A 130 6.41 -12.63 4.09
CA SER A 130 7.38 -13.69 3.83
C SER A 130 7.49 -13.97 2.32
N PHE A 131 8.70 -13.97 1.78
CA PHE A 131 8.97 -14.26 0.36
C PHE A 131 8.60 -15.71 -0.01
N MET A 132 8.22 -15.92 -1.27
CA MET A 132 8.12 -17.24 -1.87
C MET A 132 9.50 -17.77 -2.28
N PHE A 133 10.41 -16.89 -2.71
CA PHE A 133 11.75 -17.23 -3.20
C PHE A 133 12.86 -16.42 -2.49
N PRO A 134 12.99 -16.52 -1.15
CA PRO A 134 13.96 -15.75 -0.38
C PRO A 134 15.40 -15.93 -0.87
N GLU A 135 15.76 -17.10 -1.37
CA GLU A 135 17.09 -17.43 -1.90
C GLU A 135 17.48 -16.64 -3.16
N ARG A 136 16.51 -16.02 -3.83
CA ARG A 136 16.72 -15.21 -5.04
C ARG A 136 16.86 -13.72 -4.75
N GLN A 137 16.55 -13.30 -3.51
CA GLN A 137 16.70 -11.91 -3.10
C GLN A 137 18.19 -11.54 -2.98
N GLN A 138 18.49 -10.27 -3.21
CA GLN A 138 19.84 -9.72 -3.10
C GLN A 138 19.91 -8.72 -1.96
N GLY A 139 21.13 -8.46 -1.46
CA GLY A 139 21.32 -7.57 -0.31
C GLY A 139 20.77 -6.16 -0.60
N PRO A 140 20.08 -5.52 0.36
CA PRO A 140 19.93 -5.94 1.76
C PRO A 140 18.81 -6.97 2.05
N HIS A 141 18.09 -7.46 1.05
CA HIS A 141 16.86 -8.26 1.22
C HIS A 141 17.05 -9.79 1.31
N ARG A 142 18.28 -10.27 1.55
CA ARG A 142 18.56 -11.73 1.64
C ARG A 142 17.92 -12.39 2.86
N GLY A 143 17.70 -11.61 3.91
CA GLY A 143 17.06 -12.07 5.13
C GLY A 143 16.58 -10.89 5.97
N TRP A 144 15.65 -11.17 6.88
CA TRP A 144 15.06 -10.14 7.73
C TRP A 144 16.10 -9.40 8.58
N GLN A 145 17.10 -10.12 9.10
CA GLN A 145 18.16 -9.53 9.90
C GLN A 145 19.01 -8.52 9.10
N ASP A 146 19.29 -8.79 7.83
CA ASP A 146 20.07 -7.90 6.97
C ASP A 146 19.30 -6.60 6.67
N GLU A 147 17.98 -6.71 6.47
CA GLU A 147 17.09 -5.56 6.25
C GLU A 147 17.02 -4.68 7.49
N VAL A 148 16.85 -5.29 8.66
CA VAL A 148 16.85 -4.58 9.96
C VAL A 148 18.21 -3.91 10.20
N GLN A 149 19.32 -4.61 9.95
CA GLN A 149 20.65 -4.03 10.13
C GLN A 149 20.89 -2.84 9.19
N PHE A 150 20.42 -2.92 7.94
CA PHE A 150 20.49 -1.81 7.00
C PHE A 150 19.72 -0.58 7.52
N LEU A 151 18.49 -0.80 7.99
CA LEU A 151 17.65 0.27 8.53
C LEU A 151 18.21 0.86 9.83
N GLN A 152 18.77 0.04 10.72
CA GLN A 152 19.43 0.48 11.94
C GLN A 152 20.75 1.25 11.69
N GLY A 153 21.35 1.06 10.51
CA GLY A 153 22.46 1.89 10.06
C GLY A 153 22.07 3.31 9.64
N ILE A 154 20.76 3.57 9.51
CA ILE A 154 20.17 4.86 9.10
C ILE A 154 19.37 5.49 10.26
N PHE A 155 18.57 4.70 10.98
CA PHE A 155 17.72 5.13 12.08
C PHE A 155 18.20 4.52 13.40
N GLU A 156 18.31 5.33 14.45
CA GLU A 156 18.90 4.90 15.72
C GLU A 156 17.89 4.12 16.58
N HIS A 157 16.60 4.46 16.49
CA HIS A 157 15.55 3.98 17.40
C HIS A 157 14.44 3.15 16.74
N GLY A 158 14.81 2.23 15.84
CA GLY A 158 13.84 1.34 15.19
C GLY A 158 13.63 -0.01 15.88
N SER A 159 12.38 -0.49 15.83
CA SER A 159 11.94 -1.78 16.36
C SER A 159 11.49 -2.71 15.24
N ALA A 160 11.85 -3.99 15.34
CA ALA A 160 11.56 -5.02 14.34
C ALA A 160 10.66 -6.13 14.90
N TYR A 161 9.66 -6.55 14.14
CA TYR A 161 8.63 -7.50 14.53
C TYR A 161 8.39 -8.56 13.45
N THR A 162 8.04 -9.76 13.90
CA THR A 162 7.52 -10.84 13.04
C THR A 162 6.11 -11.19 13.50
N ILE A 163 5.13 -10.96 12.63
CA ILE A 163 3.71 -11.13 12.91
C ILE A 163 3.22 -12.37 12.15
N GLY A 164 2.70 -13.36 12.87
CA GLY A 164 2.23 -14.63 12.30
C GLY A 164 3.17 -15.79 12.58
N ARG A 165 2.96 -16.91 11.86
CA ARG A 165 3.72 -18.14 12.07
C ARG A 165 5.08 -18.04 11.39
N VAL A 166 6.16 -18.01 12.18
CA VAL A 166 7.55 -17.97 11.67
C VAL A 166 7.90 -19.14 10.74
N ASN A 167 7.24 -20.28 10.91
CA ASN A 167 7.39 -21.48 10.09
C ASN A 167 6.33 -21.58 8.97
N GLY A 168 5.64 -20.49 8.67
CA GLY A 168 4.61 -20.42 7.64
C GLY A 168 4.43 -18.99 7.15
N ASP A 169 3.19 -18.64 6.83
CA ASP A 169 2.83 -17.30 6.40
C ASP A 169 2.96 -16.30 7.56
N HIS A 170 3.90 -15.37 7.42
CA HIS A 170 4.11 -14.27 8.35
C HIS A 170 4.37 -12.96 7.61
N TRP A 171 4.26 -11.87 8.34
CA TRP A 171 4.50 -10.51 7.90
C TRP A 171 5.55 -9.87 8.80
N LEU A 172 6.45 -9.11 8.23
CA LEU A 172 7.59 -8.50 8.89
C LEU A 172 7.41 -6.99 8.90
N LEU A 173 7.77 -6.36 10.02
CA LEU A 173 7.64 -4.93 10.21
C LEU A 173 8.87 -4.39 10.92
N TYR A 174 9.43 -3.32 10.39
CA TYR A 174 10.33 -2.41 11.07
C TYR A 174 9.63 -1.06 11.17
N ILE A 175 9.64 -0.46 12.36
CA ILE A 175 9.00 0.81 12.64
C ILE A 175 9.86 1.66 13.58
N THR A 176 9.91 2.96 13.36
CA THR A 176 10.53 3.92 14.29
C THR A 176 9.47 4.64 15.14
N SER A 177 9.87 5.16 16.29
CA SER A 177 9.02 6.02 17.12
C SER A 177 8.94 7.44 16.54
N PRO A 178 7.82 8.17 16.72
CA PRO A 178 7.74 9.60 16.40
C PRO A 178 8.85 10.43 17.03
N GLY A 179 9.53 11.24 16.23
CA GLY A 179 10.36 12.34 16.73
C GLY A 179 11.65 11.96 17.48
N GLU A 180 11.87 10.68 17.81
CA GLU A 180 13.09 10.22 18.49
C GLU A 180 14.31 10.24 17.55
N ASP A 181 14.12 10.05 16.24
CA ASP A 181 15.20 10.16 15.24
C ASP A 181 15.44 11.62 14.76
N GLY A 182 14.72 12.61 15.31
CA GLY A 182 14.83 14.03 14.95
C GLY A 182 16.21 14.65 15.21
N GLY A 183 17.09 13.95 15.94
CA GLY A 183 18.49 14.31 16.17
C GLY A 183 19.47 13.83 15.09
N THR A 184 19.04 12.97 14.16
CA THR A 184 19.87 12.60 13.01
C THR A 184 19.75 13.69 11.95
N GLU A 185 20.60 14.72 12.05
CA GLU A 185 20.97 15.47 10.84
C GLU A 185 21.38 14.42 9.80
N SER A 186 20.69 14.37 8.66
CA SER A 186 20.91 13.41 7.57
C SER A 186 22.30 13.59 6.96
N ALA A 187 23.32 13.16 7.70
CA ALA A 187 24.72 13.19 7.34
C ALA A 187 25.07 11.88 6.63
N PRO A 188 25.82 11.94 5.52
CA PRO A 188 26.30 10.74 4.84
C PRO A 188 27.38 10.09 5.71
N ASN A 189 27.14 8.86 6.16
CA ASN A 189 28.16 8.03 6.81
C ASN A 189 29.34 7.79 5.85
N SER A 190 30.43 8.53 6.03
CA SER A 190 31.78 8.14 5.64
C SER A 190 32.54 7.69 6.91
N PRO A 191 33.48 6.73 6.82
CA PRO A 191 34.02 6.05 7.99
C PRO A 191 34.75 7.02 8.92
N VAL A 192 34.37 6.98 10.19
CA VAL A 192 34.93 7.77 11.30
C VAL A 192 36.42 7.45 11.47
N THR A 193 37.28 8.44 11.24
CA THR A 193 38.58 8.52 11.91
C THR A 193 38.40 9.28 13.21
N GLU A 194 38.64 8.59 14.33
CA GLU A 194 38.70 9.19 15.67
C GLU A 194 39.66 10.38 15.70
N ASN A 195 39.19 11.51 16.23
CA ASN A 195 39.97 12.39 17.10
C ASN A 195 38.99 13.30 17.86
N GLY A 196 39.09 13.25 19.19
CA GLY A 196 38.22 13.99 20.10
C GLY A 196 38.51 15.47 20.19
N ASP A 197 37.54 16.21 20.70
CA ASP A 197 37.72 17.03 21.92
C ASP A 197 36.35 17.54 22.41
N ALA A 198 36.17 17.45 23.73
CA ALA A 198 34.96 17.81 24.44
C ALA A 198 34.87 19.32 24.71
N ALA A 199 33.68 19.90 24.59
CA ALA A 199 33.32 21.13 25.29
C ALA A 199 31.84 21.09 25.70
N HIS A 200 31.64 20.78 26.98
CA HIS A 200 30.39 20.69 27.71
C HIS A 200 29.92 22.12 28.07
N VAL A 201 28.75 22.55 27.59
CA VAL A 201 28.08 23.76 28.10
C VAL A 201 26.67 23.36 28.53
N ILE A 202 26.45 23.35 29.84
CA ILE A 202 25.17 23.06 30.49
C ILE A 202 24.37 24.37 30.49
N GLY A 203 23.26 24.41 29.76
CA GLY A 203 22.20 25.42 29.90
C GLY A 203 20.97 24.73 30.49
N GLU A 204 20.47 25.25 31.61
CA GLU A 204 19.29 24.73 32.32
C GLU A 204 18.01 24.76 31.46
N PRO A 205 17.10 23.78 31.58
CA PRO A 205 15.82 23.82 30.89
C PRO A 205 14.82 24.69 31.65
N SER A 206 14.32 25.74 30.98
CA SER A 206 13.18 26.53 31.42
C SER A 206 11.90 25.70 31.31
N GLU A 207 11.20 25.55 32.43
CA GLU A 207 9.84 25.02 32.51
C GLU A 207 8.86 25.89 31.70
N HIS A 208 7.82 25.24 31.17
CA HIS A 208 6.67 25.78 30.41
C HIS A 208 6.82 25.93 28.89
N THR A 209 6.91 24.80 28.19
CA THR A 209 6.28 24.65 26.87
C THR A 209 5.06 23.75 27.03
N ALA A 210 3.87 24.34 26.89
CA ALA A 210 2.64 23.57 26.75
C ALA A 210 2.79 22.66 25.53
N GLU A 211 2.58 21.37 25.71
CA GLU A 211 2.52 20.44 24.58
C GLU A 211 1.41 20.92 23.63
N PRO A 212 1.71 21.11 22.33
CA PRO A 212 0.66 21.44 21.38
C PRO A 212 -0.29 20.24 21.36
N GLU A 213 -1.59 20.48 21.59
CA GLU A 213 -2.61 19.44 21.41
C GLU A 213 -2.43 18.84 20.02
N GLU A 214 -1.96 17.59 19.96
CA GLU A 214 -1.85 16.83 18.73
C GLU A 214 -3.25 16.76 18.13
N SER A 215 -3.47 17.51 17.07
CA SER A 215 -4.62 17.28 16.20
C SER A 215 -4.49 15.83 15.69
N GLN A 216 -5.23 14.92 16.31
CA GLN A 216 -5.11 13.47 16.10
C GLN A 216 -5.28 13.14 14.62
N MET A 217 -4.16 12.91 13.93
CA MET A 217 -4.16 12.52 12.54
C MET A 217 -4.61 11.07 12.45
N GLN A 218 -5.74 10.87 11.78
CA GLN A 218 -6.34 9.56 11.58
C GLN A 218 -5.70 8.91 10.36
N ASP A 219 -4.73 8.03 10.60
CA ASP A 219 -4.14 7.18 9.56
C ASP A 219 -4.82 5.80 9.56
N PHE A 220 -5.03 5.27 8.37
CA PHE A 220 -5.73 4.01 8.11
C PHE A 220 -5.08 3.37 6.89
N THR A 221 -4.57 2.15 7.01
CA THR A 221 -4.01 1.40 5.86
C THR A 221 -4.41 -0.06 5.95
N ILE A 222 -5.12 -0.56 4.94
CA ILE A 222 -5.44 -1.98 4.78
C ILE A 222 -4.60 -2.60 3.67
N GLU A 223 -4.02 -3.77 3.92
CA GLU A 223 -3.46 -4.64 2.88
C GLU A 223 -4.22 -5.97 2.83
N ILE A 224 -4.49 -6.44 1.61
CA ILE A 224 -5.04 -7.76 1.30
C ILE A 224 -4.03 -8.48 0.42
N LEU A 225 -3.30 -9.42 1.01
CA LEU A 225 -2.20 -10.14 0.36
C LEU A 225 -2.67 -11.55 0.01
N MET A 226 -2.70 -11.88 -1.27
CA MET A 226 -3.43 -13.02 -1.82
C MET A 226 -2.47 -13.93 -2.58
N SER A 227 -2.51 -15.23 -2.32
CA SER A 227 -1.65 -16.22 -2.97
C SER A 227 -2.47 -17.40 -3.47
N LYS A 228 -1.93 -18.10 -4.48
CA LYS A 228 -2.60 -19.24 -5.13
C LYS A 228 -3.97 -18.83 -5.66
N LEU A 229 -3.98 -17.84 -6.54
CA LEU A 229 -5.17 -17.35 -7.21
C LEU A 229 -5.78 -18.45 -8.10
N SER A 230 -7.11 -18.49 -8.20
CA SER A 230 -7.79 -19.48 -9.04
C SER A 230 -7.41 -19.35 -10.53
N PRO A 231 -7.46 -20.44 -11.32
CA PRO A 231 -7.20 -20.34 -12.77
C PRO A 231 -8.05 -19.28 -13.47
N ASP A 232 -9.33 -19.20 -13.11
CA ASP A 232 -10.28 -18.24 -13.70
C ASP A 232 -9.95 -16.78 -13.34
N ALA A 233 -9.44 -16.54 -12.13
CA ALA A 233 -9.01 -15.21 -11.70
C ALA A 233 -7.65 -14.81 -12.31
N ARG A 234 -6.78 -15.77 -12.62
CA ARG A 234 -5.47 -15.50 -13.25
C ARG A 234 -5.58 -15.26 -14.75
N ALA A 235 -6.47 -15.98 -15.42
CA ALA A 235 -6.58 -16.00 -16.88
C ALA A 235 -6.65 -14.60 -17.53
N PRO A 236 -7.39 -13.60 -17.00
CA PRO A 236 -7.46 -12.28 -17.59
C PRO A 236 -6.13 -11.50 -17.62
N PHE A 237 -5.17 -11.86 -16.76
CA PHE A 237 -3.88 -11.19 -16.62
C PHE A 237 -2.75 -11.85 -17.43
N LEU A 238 -3.05 -12.96 -18.11
CA LEU A 238 -2.13 -13.63 -19.03
C LEU A 238 -2.35 -13.03 -20.42
N SER A 239 -1.30 -12.47 -21.04
CA SER A 239 -1.47 -11.82 -22.36
C SER A 239 -1.91 -12.84 -23.42
N ASN A 240 -2.65 -12.36 -24.42
CA ASN A 240 -2.99 -13.15 -25.59
C ASN A 240 -1.78 -13.18 -26.55
N PRO A 241 -1.19 -14.34 -26.86
CA PRO A 241 0.03 -14.46 -27.68
C PRO A 241 -0.09 -13.95 -29.13
N LYS A 242 -1.27 -13.49 -29.53
CA LYS A 242 -1.53 -12.87 -30.85
C LYS A 242 -1.09 -11.40 -30.95
N LEU A 243 -0.80 -10.75 -29.82
CA LEU A 243 -0.30 -9.38 -29.81
C LEU A 243 1.23 -9.43 -29.69
N GLY A 244 1.93 -9.12 -30.78
CA GLY A 244 3.39 -9.22 -30.83
C GLY A 244 4.09 -8.29 -29.83
N SER A 245 5.38 -8.58 -29.59
CA SER A 245 6.31 -7.94 -28.63
C SER A 245 6.60 -6.44 -28.84
N GLY A 246 5.67 -5.66 -29.40
CA GLY A 246 5.86 -4.25 -29.77
C GLY A 246 4.76 -3.30 -29.31
N CYS A 247 4.05 -3.61 -28.21
CA CYS A 247 3.02 -2.71 -27.67
C CYS A 247 3.65 -1.43 -27.10
N SER A 248 3.06 -0.28 -27.44
CA SER A 248 3.44 1.00 -26.83
C SER A 248 2.92 1.08 -25.39
N LEU A 249 3.51 1.97 -24.57
CA LEU A 249 3.03 2.25 -23.20
C LEU A 249 1.53 2.60 -23.18
N GLU A 250 1.07 3.37 -24.18
CA GLU A 250 -0.36 3.73 -24.31
C GLU A 250 -1.25 2.51 -24.56
N THR A 251 -0.79 1.54 -25.35
CA THR A 251 -1.57 0.31 -25.60
C THR A 251 -1.69 -0.52 -24.32
N SER A 252 -0.59 -0.73 -23.60
CA SER A 252 -0.59 -1.43 -22.32
C SER A 252 -1.44 -0.75 -21.25
N SER A 253 -1.47 0.58 -21.23
CA SER A 253 -2.32 1.35 -20.31
C SER A 253 -3.81 1.19 -20.66
N ASN A 254 -4.18 1.34 -21.93
CA ASN A 254 -5.56 1.15 -22.38
C ASN A 254 -6.07 -0.28 -22.12
N GLU A 255 -5.22 -1.28 -22.33
CA GLU A 255 -5.51 -2.67 -22.00
C GLU A 255 -5.70 -2.88 -20.50
N GLY A 256 -4.85 -2.27 -19.68
CA GLY A 256 -4.99 -2.27 -18.22
C GLY A 256 -6.35 -1.70 -17.79
N LEU A 257 -6.78 -0.58 -18.34
CA LEU A 257 -8.07 0.04 -18.02
C LEU A 257 -9.27 -0.80 -18.51
N ALA A 258 -9.18 -1.36 -19.71
CA ALA A 258 -10.20 -2.25 -20.26
C ALA A 258 -10.35 -3.52 -19.40
N LEU A 259 -9.23 -4.12 -19.01
CA LEU A 259 -9.18 -5.27 -18.12
C LEU A 259 -9.80 -4.94 -16.76
N SER A 260 -9.40 -3.81 -16.16
CA SER A 260 -9.93 -3.33 -14.87
C SER A 260 -11.45 -3.22 -14.89
N SER A 261 -12.00 -2.71 -15.99
CA SER A 261 -13.44 -2.58 -16.18
C SER A 261 -14.14 -3.93 -16.40
N ALA A 262 -13.48 -4.87 -17.09
CA ALA A 262 -14.03 -6.19 -17.39
C ALA A 262 -14.12 -7.11 -16.16
N ILE A 263 -13.17 -7.00 -15.22
CA ILE A 263 -13.11 -7.86 -14.03
C ILE A 263 -13.64 -7.20 -12.75
N GLY A 264 -14.01 -5.91 -12.81
CA GLY A 264 -14.64 -5.19 -11.70
C GLY A 264 -13.68 -4.44 -10.77
N ILE A 265 -12.40 -4.27 -11.13
CA ILE A 265 -11.47 -3.39 -10.39
C ILE A 265 -12.00 -1.96 -10.41
N SER A 266 -12.51 -1.49 -11.54
CA SER A 266 -13.09 -0.14 -11.69
C SER A 266 -14.31 0.11 -10.78
N ASP A 267 -14.87 -0.94 -10.17
CA ASP A 267 -16.04 -0.88 -9.29
C ASP A 267 -15.72 -1.13 -7.81
N LEU A 268 -14.42 -1.22 -7.45
CA LEU A 268 -13.99 -1.31 -6.06
C LEU A 268 -14.45 -0.10 -5.26
N PHE A 269 -14.33 1.10 -5.83
CA PHE A 269 -14.83 2.37 -5.32
C PHE A 269 -15.76 3.04 -6.35
N PRO A 270 -16.59 4.03 -5.97
CA PRO A 270 -17.43 4.73 -6.93
C PRO A 270 -16.60 5.39 -8.03
N ARG A 271 -16.90 5.07 -9.30
CA ARG A 271 -16.15 5.55 -10.48
C ARG A 271 -16.02 7.07 -10.56
N HIS A 272 -17.06 7.80 -10.16
CA HIS A 272 -17.06 9.27 -10.18
C HIS A 272 -16.15 9.90 -9.13
N LEU A 273 -15.69 9.13 -8.13
CA LEU A 273 -14.76 9.56 -7.09
C LEU A 273 -13.34 9.03 -7.32
N THR A 274 -13.15 8.18 -8.33
CA THR A 274 -11.94 7.38 -8.50
C THR A 274 -11.26 7.73 -9.83
N THR A 275 -10.00 8.15 -9.76
CA THR A 275 -9.13 8.24 -10.93
C THR A 275 -8.23 7.03 -10.95
N LEU A 276 -8.50 6.07 -11.83
CA LEU A 276 -7.75 4.82 -11.97
C LEU A 276 -6.74 4.93 -13.11
N ASP A 277 -5.50 4.55 -12.84
CA ASP A 277 -4.44 4.34 -13.81
C ASP A 277 -3.95 2.89 -13.72
N ALA A 278 -3.95 2.19 -14.84
CA ALA A 278 -3.74 0.76 -14.89
C ALA A 278 -2.86 0.39 -16.08
N PHE A 279 -2.09 -0.68 -15.92
CA PHE A 279 -1.13 -1.14 -16.91
C PHE A 279 -1.14 -2.66 -17.00
N SER A 280 -1.25 -3.17 -18.22
CA SER A 280 -1.14 -4.59 -18.56
C SER A 280 0.27 -4.90 -19.07
N PHE A 281 0.97 -5.81 -18.39
CA PHE A 281 2.34 -6.20 -18.73
C PHE A 281 2.36 -7.33 -19.75
N THR A 282 3.41 -7.36 -20.57
CA THR A 282 3.67 -8.43 -21.56
C THR A 282 4.89 -9.23 -21.11
N PRO A 283 4.84 -10.57 -21.08
CA PRO A 283 3.76 -11.45 -21.58
C PRO A 283 2.62 -11.70 -20.58
N CYS A 284 2.70 -11.18 -19.36
CA CYS A 284 1.63 -11.25 -18.37
C CYS A 284 1.90 -10.27 -17.22
N GLY A 285 0.90 -10.07 -16.38
CA GLY A 285 0.98 -9.24 -15.19
C GLY A 285 0.14 -7.98 -15.31
N TYR A 286 -0.19 -7.39 -14.16
CA TYR A 286 -1.00 -6.18 -14.10
C TYR A 286 -0.61 -5.35 -12.90
N SER A 287 -0.67 -4.04 -13.06
CA SER A 287 -0.56 -3.10 -11.95
C SER A 287 -1.51 -1.93 -12.14
N SER A 288 -2.03 -1.40 -11.04
CA SER A 288 -2.77 -0.15 -11.06
C SER A 288 -2.60 0.66 -9.78
N ASN A 289 -2.75 1.97 -9.96
CA ASN A 289 -2.91 2.96 -8.91
C ASN A 289 -4.24 3.66 -9.10
N ALA A 290 -4.88 4.03 -8.00
CA ALA A 290 -6.06 4.87 -8.05
C ALA A 290 -6.03 5.91 -6.95
N LEU A 291 -6.48 7.11 -7.28
CA LEU A 291 -6.77 8.17 -6.31
C LEU A 291 -8.28 8.25 -6.10
N VAL A 292 -8.70 8.32 -4.84
CA VAL A 292 -10.11 8.25 -4.42
C VAL A 292 -10.43 9.43 -3.54
N LYS A 293 -11.40 10.26 -3.96
CA LYS A 293 -11.96 11.32 -3.11
C LYS A 293 -12.97 10.74 -2.12
N TRP A 294 -12.94 11.19 -0.87
CA TRP A 294 -13.87 10.74 0.17
C TRP A 294 -14.34 11.91 1.03
N GLY A 295 -15.48 11.72 1.71
CA GLY A 295 -16.03 12.73 2.61
C GLY A 295 -16.44 14.03 1.90
N ASP A 296 -16.14 15.18 2.50
CA ASP A 296 -16.46 16.51 1.93
C ASP A 296 -15.85 16.72 0.53
N ALA A 297 -14.65 16.17 0.28
CA ALA A 297 -13.99 16.24 -1.02
C ALA A 297 -14.73 15.44 -2.12
N ALA A 298 -15.63 14.53 -1.75
CA ALA A 298 -16.45 13.78 -2.70
C ALA A 298 -17.63 14.59 -3.25
N THR A 299 -18.04 15.67 -2.59
CA THR A 299 -19.21 16.48 -2.97
C THR A 299 -18.86 17.87 -3.49
N ASP A 300 -17.68 18.39 -3.18
CA ASP A 300 -17.22 19.72 -3.62
C ASP A 300 -15.96 19.66 -4.51
N GLU A 301 -16.12 19.94 -5.81
CA GLU A 301 -15.00 20.01 -6.75
C GLU A 301 -14.08 21.20 -6.49
N ASN A 302 -14.59 22.28 -5.88
CA ASN A 302 -13.84 23.49 -5.54
C ASN A 302 -13.22 23.41 -4.14
N PHE A 303 -13.30 22.26 -3.47
CA PHE A 303 -12.68 22.06 -2.18
C PHE A 303 -11.19 22.43 -2.24
N SER A 304 -10.80 23.47 -1.51
CA SER A 304 -9.43 23.97 -1.40
C SER A 304 -8.88 23.60 -0.02
N TYR A 305 -7.91 22.69 0.02
CA TYR A 305 -7.17 22.39 1.24
C TYR A 305 -6.17 23.52 1.52
N GLY A 306 -6.27 24.12 2.71
CA GLY A 306 -5.37 25.18 3.16
C GLY A 306 -6.12 26.38 3.76
N THR A 307 -5.81 26.67 5.02
CA THR A 307 -6.11 27.89 5.79
C THR A 307 -7.43 28.01 6.57
N GLN A 308 -8.06 26.96 7.10
CA GLN A 308 -9.01 27.15 8.22
C GLN A 308 -8.92 26.05 9.29
N GLN A 309 -8.78 26.47 10.55
CA GLN A 309 -9.01 25.65 11.74
C GLN A 309 -10.49 25.27 11.78
N GLY A 310 -10.84 24.10 11.26
CA GLY A 310 -12.20 23.58 11.28
C GLY A 310 -12.26 22.15 10.71
N GLY A 311 -12.91 21.24 11.44
CA GLY A 311 -12.98 19.81 11.12
C GLY A 311 -13.72 19.51 9.81
N HIS A 312 -12.96 19.45 8.71
CA HIS A 312 -13.42 18.84 7.47
C HIS A 312 -13.31 17.32 7.56
N ASN A 313 -14.42 16.64 7.25
CA ASN A 313 -14.50 15.17 7.24
C ASN A 313 -14.35 14.66 5.81
N GLY A 314 -13.22 14.92 5.16
CA GLY A 314 -12.96 14.46 3.79
C GLY A 314 -11.49 14.57 3.38
N GLY A 315 -11.15 13.99 2.24
CA GLY A 315 -9.78 13.98 1.70
C GLY A 315 -9.64 13.18 0.41
N GLU A 316 -8.40 12.97 0.01
CA GLU A 316 -7.98 12.07 -1.05
C GLU A 316 -7.20 10.90 -0.45
N GLY A 317 -7.55 9.69 -0.83
CA GLY A 317 -6.80 8.48 -0.53
C GLY A 317 -6.36 7.79 -1.81
N TYR A 318 -5.65 6.68 -1.66
CA TYR A 318 -5.24 5.83 -2.77
C TYR A 318 -5.62 4.38 -2.52
N TYR A 319 -5.65 3.62 -3.61
CA TYR A 319 -5.42 2.18 -3.56
C TYR A 319 -4.47 1.74 -4.68
N THR A 320 -3.71 0.67 -4.43
CA THR A 320 -2.82 0.06 -5.42
C THR A 320 -3.10 -1.44 -5.55
N ILE A 321 -2.89 -1.98 -6.75
CA ILE A 321 -3.05 -3.40 -7.05
C ILE A 321 -1.87 -3.87 -7.88
N HIS A 322 -1.32 -5.03 -7.52
CA HIS A 322 -0.23 -5.68 -8.25
C HIS A 322 -0.51 -7.16 -8.40
N VAL A 323 -0.37 -7.70 -9.61
CA VAL A 323 -0.75 -9.08 -9.92
C VAL A 323 0.37 -9.80 -10.67
N THR A 324 0.80 -10.92 -10.11
CA THR A 324 1.66 -11.95 -10.71
C THR A 324 0.79 -13.18 -10.99
N PRO A 325 0.33 -13.41 -12.23
CA PRO A 325 -0.70 -14.40 -12.53
C PRO A 325 -0.19 -15.82 -12.81
N GLU A 326 1.12 -16.03 -12.86
CA GLU A 326 1.71 -17.31 -13.24
C GLU A 326 1.34 -18.43 -12.27
N GLU A 327 1.16 -19.63 -12.82
CA GLU A 327 0.84 -20.80 -12.02
C GLU A 327 2.03 -21.24 -11.15
N GLY A 328 1.75 -21.70 -9.93
CA GLY A 328 2.76 -22.12 -8.96
C GLY A 328 3.19 -21.03 -7.98
N TRP A 329 3.23 -19.76 -8.41
CA TRP A 329 3.58 -18.61 -7.58
C TRP A 329 2.64 -17.41 -7.76
N SER A 330 1.39 -17.68 -8.12
CA SER A 330 0.41 -16.62 -8.34
C SER A 330 0.19 -15.80 -7.07
N TYR A 331 0.22 -14.49 -7.25
CA TYR A 331 0.15 -13.51 -6.18
C TYR A 331 -0.64 -12.29 -6.63
N ALA A 332 -1.45 -11.74 -5.73
CA ALA A 332 -2.01 -10.42 -5.89
C ALA A 332 -1.97 -9.67 -4.56
N SER A 333 -1.69 -8.37 -4.63
CA SER A 333 -1.82 -7.47 -3.50
C SER A 333 -2.84 -6.39 -3.79
N PHE A 334 -3.53 -5.97 -2.74
CA PHE A 334 -4.34 -4.77 -2.72
C PHE A 334 -3.96 -3.98 -1.47
N GLU A 335 -3.69 -2.70 -1.61
CA GLU A 335 -3.40 -1.79 -0.50
C GLU A 335 -4.27 -0.55 -0.64
N CYS A 336 -4.79 -0.01 0.46
CA CYS A 336 -5.67 1.15 0.44
C CYS A 336 -5.57 1.95 1.74
N ASN A 337 -5.51 3.28 1.62
CA ASN A 337 -5.53 4.17 2.78
C ASN A 337 -6.79 5.04 2.91
N VAL A 338 -7.79 4.86 2.03
CA VAL A 338 -9.09 5.52 2.17
C VAL A 338 -9.72 5.06 3.50
N PRO A 339 -10.15 5.96 4.40
CA PRO A 339 -10.81 5.58 5.64
C PRO A 339 -12.12 4.83 5.37
N LEU A 340 -12.27 3.63 5.94
CA LEU A 340 -13.44 2.78 5.73
C LEU A 340 -14.23 2.56 7.01
N ARG A 341 -15.56 2.62 6.89
CA ARG A 341 -16.47 2.28 7.98
C ARG A 341 -16.47 0.77 8.22
N THR A 342 -16.56 0.35 9.48
CA THR A 342 -16.76 -1.05 9.89
C THR A 342 -18.24 -1.45 9.93
N HIS A 343 -19.14 -0.47 9.91
CA HIS A 343 -20.59 -0.65 9.83
C HIS A 343 -21.10 -0.58 8.38
N PRO A 344 -22.24 -1.21 8.06
CA PRO A 344 -22.77 -1.27 6.70
C PRO A 344 -22.96 0.12 6.09
N ALA A 345 -22.55 0.28 4.84
CA ALA A 345 -22.83 1.50 4.08
C ALA A 345 -24.35 1.70 3.90
N SER A 346 -24.79 2.95 4.07
CA SER A 346 -26.22 3.29 4.09
C SER A 346 -26.84 3.43 2.70
N GLN A 347 -26.05 3.78 1.67
CA GLN A 347 -26.55 4.08 0.33
C GLN A 347 -25.65 3.54 -0.81
N PRO A 348 -26.22 3.09 -1.94
CA PRO A 348 -25.48 2.79 -3.16
C PRO A 348 -24.79 4.04 -3.73
N GLY A 349 -23.52 3.92 -4.12
CA GLY A 349 -22.75 5.02 -4.72
C GLY A 349 -21.84 5.78 -3.75
N GLU A 350 -21.92 5.51 -2.44
CA GLU A 350 -20.96 5.97 -1.45
C GLU A 350 -19.68 5.10 -1.42
N ILE A 351 -18.66 5.58 -0.70
CA ILE A 351 -17.46 4.80 -0.34
C ILE A 351 -17.90 3.50 0.34
N PRO A 352 -17.40 2.32 -0.10
CA PRO A 352 -17.80 1.04 0.48
C PRO A 352 -17.37 0.93 1.94
N ASP A 353 -18.12 0.16 2.73
CA ASP A 353 -17.63 -0.31 4.03
C ASP A 353 -16.50 -1.34 3.87
N LEU A 354 -15.72 -1.53 4.94
CA LEU A 354 -14.57 -2.44 4.98
C LEU A 354 -14.95 -3.87 4.57
N LYS A 355 -16.13 -4.35 5.00
CA LYS A 355 -16.63 -5.69 4.68
C LYS A 355 -16.87 -5.85 3.18
N THR A 356 -17.47 -4.85 2.56
CA THR A 356 -17.82 -4.80 1.14
C THR A 356 -16.57 -4.71 0.29
N LEU A 357 -15.60 -3.87 0.68
CA LEU A 357 -14.32 -3.77 -0.04
C LEU A 357 -13.57 -5.11 -0.03
N ILE A 358 -13.41 -5.74 1.14
CA ILE A 358 -12.74 -7.05 1.25
C ILE A 358 -13.45 -8.08 0.36
N GLN A 359 -14.79 -8.12 0.36
CA GLN A 359 -15.54 -9.04 -0.49
C GLN A 359 -15.32 -8.77 -1.97
N ARG A 360 -15.33 -7.51 -2.41
CA ARG A 360 -15.10 -7.17 -3.81
C ARG A 360 -13.71 -7.62 -4.26
N VAL A 361 -12.67 -7.27 -3.51
CA VAL A 361 -11.28 -7.66 -3.81
C VAL A 361 -11.13 -9.19 -3.88
N VAL A 362 -11.58 -9.91 -2.85
CA VAL A 362 -11.44 -11.37 -2.79
C VAL A 362 -12.26 -12.08 -3.87
N ASN A 363 -13.40 -11.53 -4.30
CA ASN A 363 -14.18 -12.09 -5.40
C ASN A 363 -13.51 -11.89 -6.77
N ILE A 364 -12.69 -10.84 -6.94
CA ILE A 364 -11.94 -10.60 -8.20
C ILE A 364 -10.79 -11.60 -8.31
N PHE A 365 -10.02 -11.76 -7.24
CA PHE A 365 -8.75 -12.52 -7.29
C PHE A 365 -8.86 -13.99 -6.86
N GLU A 366 -9.96 -14.37 -6.20
CA GLU A 366 -10.27 -15.75 -5.80
C GLU A 366 -9.08 -16.56 -5.23
N PRO A 367 -8.37 -16.07 -4.19
CA PRO A 367 -7.23 -16.77 -3.62
C PRO A 367 -7.60 -18.09 -2.91
N GLU A 368 -6.68 -19.03 -2.86
CA GLU A 368 -6.75 -20.12 -1.86
C GLU A 368 -6.24 -19.68 -0.49
N ARG A 369 -5.33 -18.69 -0.43
CA ARG A 369 -4.77 -18.16 0.82
C ARG A 369 -4.72 -16.65 0.80
N LEU A 370 -5.08 -16.02 1.91
CA LEU A 370 -4.91 -14.57 2.06
C LEU A 370 -4.53 -14.15 3.48
N THR A 371 -3.86 -13.01 3.54
CA THR A 371 -3.54 -12.28 4.77
C THR A 371 -4.15 -10.89 4.70
N LEU A 372 -4.74 -10.43 5.80
CA LEU A 372 -5.25 -9.09 5.99
C LEU A 372 -4.41 -8.39 7.06
N THR A 373 -3.89 -7.21 6.75
CA THR A 373 -3.32 -6.27 7.71
C THR A 373 -4.20 -5.02 7.72
N LEU A 374 -4.48 -4.47 8.89
CA LEU A 374 -5.08 -3.15 9.03
C LEU A 374 -4.33 -2.38 10.09
N PHE A 375 -3.67 -1.30 9.68
CA PHE A 375 -3.07 -0.29 10.55
C PHE A 375 -4.05 0.85 10.77
N VAL A 376 -4.21 1.25 12.03
CA VAL A 376 -4.98 2.42 12.42
C VAL A 376 -4.18 3.20 13.46
N SER A 377 -4.12 4.52 13.34
CA SER A 377 -3.55 5.38 14.38
C SER A 377 -4.30 5.17 15.71
N SER A 378 -3.58 5.04 16.83
CA SER A 378 -4.17 4.68 18.14
C SER A 378 -5.17 5.72 18.66
N GLY A 379 -5.10 6.97 18.21
CA GLY A 379 -6.13 7.98 18.50
C GLY A 379 -7.53 7.60 17.96
N ASN A 380 -7.59 6.72 16.96
CA ASN A 380 -8.82 6.19 16.38
C ASN A 380 -9.32 4.91 17.07
N ASN A 381 -8.59 4.41 18.06
CA ASN A 381 -8.89 3.14 18.72
C ASN A 381 -9.70 3.33 20.02
N ALA A 382 -10.27 4.53 20.22
CA ALA A 382 -11.25 4.77 21.27
C ALA A 382 -12.43 3.80 21.12
N GLU A 383 -12.89 3.27 22.24
CA GLU A 383 -14.09 2.44 22.30
C GLU A 383 -15.28 3.21 21.69
N ASP A 384 -15.99 2.58 20.76
CA ASP A 384 -17.22 3.15 20.23
C ASP A 384 -18.35 3.20 21.29
N GLU A 385 -19.54 3.71 20.93
CA GLU A 385 -20.69 3.76 21.85
C GLU A 385 -21.11 2.37 22.37
N GLU A 386 -20.65 1.28 21.75
CA GLU A 386 -20.88 -0.11 22.13
C GLU A 386 -19.72 -0.73 22.93
N GLY A 387 -18.62 0.00 23.15
CA GLY A 387 -17.44 -0.47 23.87
C GLY A 387 -16.45 -1.28 23.03
N GLU A 388 -16.59 -1.31 21.69
CA GLU A 388 -15.72 -2.08 20.79
C GLU A 388 -14.56 -1.20 20.28
N THR A 389 -13.33 -1.70 20.37
CA THR A 389 -12.16 -1.02 19.77
C THR A 389 -12.17 -1.15 18.24
N ALA A 390 -11.53 -0.22 17.52
CA ALA A 390 -11.49 -0.28 16.05
C ALA A 390 -10.84 -1.58 15.53
N ILE A 391 -9.86 -2.12 16.27
CA ILE A 391 -9.23 -3.42 15.98
C ILE A 391 -10.18 -4.60 16.17
N GLU A 392 -11.00 -4.59 17.23
CA GLU A 392 -12.00 -5.64 17.44
C GLU A 392 -13.06 -5.62 16.34
N ALA A 393 -13.55 -4.42 16.00
CA ALA A 393 -14.47 -4.20 14.89
C ALA A 393 -13.86 -4.69 13.56
N ALA A 394 -12.59 -4.42 13.29
CA ALA A 394 -11.88 -4.92 12.11
C ALA A 394 -11.86 -6.45 12.07
N HIS A 395 -11.52 -7.13 13.18
CA HIS A 395 -11.51 -8.59 13.25
C HIS A 395 -12.89 -9.22 13.06
N ARG A 396 -13.94 -8.57 13.57
CA ARG A 396 -15.33 -8.94 13.34
C ARG A 396 -15.69 -8.79 11.86
N VAL A 397 -15.29 -7.70 11.23
CA VAL A 397 -15.46 -7.47 9.79
C VAL A 397 -14.72 -8.53 8.96
N PHE A 398 -13.44 -8.80 9.23
CA PHE A 398 -12.66 -9.83 8.52
C PHE A 398 -13.36 -11.19 8.56
N LYS A 399 -13.83 -11.58 9.76
CA LYS A 399 -14.56 -12.83 9.96
C LYS A 399 -15.87 -12.85 9.16
N THR A 400 -16.67 -11.78 9.22
CA THR A 400 -17.98 -11.74 8.55
C THR A 400 -17.86 -11.56 7.03
N ALA A 401 -16.78 -10.98 6.53
CA ALA A 401 -16.49 -10.89 5.11
C ALA A 401 -16.17 -12.26 4.51
N LEU A 402 -15.38 -13.09 5.20
CA LEU A 402 -14.77 -14.29 4.62
C LEU A 402 -15.36 -15.62 5.09
N ILE A 403 -16.05 -15.66 6.24
CA ILE A 403 -16.54 -16.89 6.85
C ILE A 403 -18.07 -16.99 6.88
N ALA A 404 -18.78 -15.87 6.99
CA ALA A 404 -20.22 -15.89 7.17
C ALA A 404 -20.97 -16.14 5.84
N PRO A 405 -21.90 -17.11 5.79
CA PRO A 405 -22.90 -17.17 4.74
C PRO A 405 -23.80 -15.92 4.84
N GLN A 406 -24.06 -15.23 3.74
CA GLN A 406 -25.04 -14.14 3.78
C GLN A 406 -26.44 -14.72 4.05
N PRO A 407 -27.27 -14.09 4.89
CA PRO A 407 -28.66 -14.50 5.05
C PRO A 407 -29.37 -14.37 3.69
N SER A 408 -30.06 -15.42 3.29
CA SER A 408 -30.87 -15.45 2.07
C SER A 408 -32.09 -14.54 2.23
N SER A 409 -31.93 -13.25 2.00
CA SER A 409 -33.05 -12.29 1.98
C SER A 409 -32.98 -11.35 0.79
N SER A 410 -33.28 -11.89 -0.39
CA SER A 410 -33.92 -11.13 -1.47
C SER A 410 -34.73 -12.10 -2.33
N LYS A 411 -36.03 -11.81 -2.48
CA LYS A 411 -36.93 -12.46 -3.44
C LYS A 411 -36.28 -12.49 -4.84
N PRO A 412 -36.51 -13.52 -5.66
CA PRO A 412 -35.93 -13.59 -6.99
C PRO A 412 -36.55 -12.51 -7.87
N CYS A 413 -35.85 -11.40 -8.07
CA CYS A 413 -36.16 -10.46 -9.14
C CYS A 413 -35.27 -10.84 -10.33
N ALA A 414 -35.92 -11.22 -11.42
CA ALA A 414 -35.37 -11.76 -12.68
C ALA A 414 -34.67 -13.14 -12.57
N LYS A 415 -35.12 -14.08 -13.40
CA LYS A 415 -34.40 -15.33 -13.65
C LYS A 415 -33.06 -14.97 -14.31
N PRO A 416 -31.95 -15.62 -13.91
CA PRO A 416 -30.68 -15.45 -14.61
C PRO A 416 -30.85 -15.85 -16.07
N SER A 417 -30.15 -15.14 -16.95
CA SER A 417 -30.16 -15.47 -18.37
C SER A 417 -29.53 -16.85 -18.59
N PRO A 418 -29.91 -17.62 -19.62
CA PRO A 418 -29.34 -18.94 -19.88
C PRO A 418 -27.81 -18.95 -19.99
N ALA A 419 -27.19 -17.81 -20.31
CA ALA A 419 -25.75 -17.61 -20.38
C ALA A 419 -25.05 -17.54 -19.00
N GLU A 420 -25.77 -17.21 -17.93
CA GLU A 420 -25.22 -17.16 -16.56
C GLU A 420 -25.18 -18.55 -15.91
N ILE A 421 -26.01 -19.48 -16.38
CA ILE A 421 -26.08 -20.85 -15.84
C ILE A 421 -24.97 -21.74 -16.43
N GLU A 422 -24.50 -21.46 -17.65
CA GLU A 422 -23.44 -22.25 -18.30
C GLU A 422 -22.01 -21.85 -17.88
N ASN A 423 -21.82 -20.71 -17.20
CA ASN A 423 -20.49 -20.13 -16.96
C ASN A 423 -19.92 -20.30 -15.54
N GLY A 424 -20.44 -21.19 -14.68
CA GLY A 424 -19.78 -21.67 -13.45
C GLY A 424 -19.37 -20.64 -12.36
N ARG A 425 -19.46 -19.33 -12.63
CA ARG A 425 -19.13 -18.24 -11.71
C ARG A 425 -20.33 -18.01 -10.79
N GLY A 426 -20.25 -18.47 -9.54
CA GLY A 426 -21.31 -18.11 -8.59
C GLY A 426 -21.34 -18.77 -7.22
N GLY A 427 -20.36 -19.60 -6.84
CA GLY A 427 -20.23 -20.07 -5.46
C GLY A 427 -19.40 -19.10 -4.62
N ARG A 428 -19.98 -18.45 -3.60
CA ARG A 428 -19.20 -17.63 -2.67
C ARG A 428 -18.18 -18.51 -1.93
N ARG A 429 -16.89 -18.25 -2.16
CA ARG A 429 -15.78 -18.94 -1.50
C ARG A 429 -15.83 -18.69 0.01
N LEU A 430 -15.82 -19.76 0.80
CA LEU A 430 -15.80 -19.69 2.25
C LEU A 430 -14.40 -20.00 2.75
N TYR A 431 -13.91 -19.17 3.66
CA TYR A 431 -12.58 -19.32 4.22
C TYR A 431 -12.63 -19.79 5.67
N LYS A 432 -11.51 -20.33 6.14
CA LYS A 432 -11.23 -20.64 7.53
C LYS A 432 -10.12 -19.69 7.98
N ARG A 433 -10.35 -18.95 9.06
CA ARG A 433 -9.29 -18.17 9.71
C ARG A 433 -8.29 -19.11 10.35
N THR A 434 -7.01 -18.95 10.02
CA THR A 434 -5.90 -19.73 10.57
C THR A 434 -5.22 -19.02 11.73
N ASP A 435 -5.05 -17.70 11.62
CA ASP A 435 -4.42 -16.88 12.67
C ASP A 435 -5.20 -15.57 12.87
N LYS A 436 -5.17 -15.04 14.10
CA LYS A 436 -5.69 -13.73 14.52
C LYS A 436 -4.67 -13.13 15.50
N ILE A 437 -4.12 -11.97 15.19
CA ILE A 437 -3.12 -11.30 16.02
C ILE A 437 -3.45 -9.81 16.09
N ASN A 438 -3.24 -9.23 17.28
CA ASN A 438 -3.34 -7.81 17.55
C ASN A 438 -1.99 -7.33 18.07
N TYR A 439 -1.52 -6.18 17.61
CA TYR A 439 -0.35 -5.50 18.14
C TYR A 439 -0.61 -4.01 18.29
N GLU A 440 0.07 -3.39 19.25
CA GLU A 440 0.15 -1.95 19.45
C GLU A 440 1.62 -1.54 19.28
N PHE A 441 1.86 -0.50 18.48
CA PHE A 441 3.18 -0.02 18.06
C PHE A 441 3.25 1.51 18.16
N GLY A 442 3.70 2.05 19.30
CA GLY A 442 4.08 3.46 19.44
C GLY A 442 3.09 4.44 18.76
N GLY A 443 1.79 4.33 19.06
CA GLY A 443 0.74 5.15 18.45
C GLY A 443 0.01 4.55 17.25
N TYR A 444 0.24 3.28 16.93
CA TYR A 444 -0.54 2.53 15.94
C TYR A 444 -1.04 1.20 16.48
N ASP A 445 -2.19 0.79 16.00
CA ASP A 445 -2.76 -0.52 16.26
C ASP A 445 -2.87 -1.33 14.97
N LEU A 446 -2.49 -2.60 15.05
CA LEU A 446 -2.49 -3.54 13.95
C LEU A 446 -3.48 -4.68 14.20
N ALA A 447 -4.42 -4.85 13.29
CA ALA A 447 -5.21 -6.07 13.15
C ALA A 447 -4.60 -6.97 12.05
N PHE A 448 -4.07 -8.13 12.44
CA PHE A 448 -3.56 -9.13 11.50
C PHE A 448 -4.41 -10.39 11.52
N ALA A 449 -4.81 -10.88 10.35
CA ALA A 449 -5.47 -12.18 10.24
C ALA A 449 -5.11 -12.91 8.95
N SER A 450 -4.98 -14.24 9.03
CA SER A 450 -4.75 -15.10 7.87
C SER A 450 -5.90 -16.08 7.66
N PHE A 451 -6.15 -16.41 6.40
CA PHE A 451 -7.28 -17.22 5.97
C PHE A 451 -6.86 -18.19 4.88
N GLU A 452 -7.46 -19.38 4.90
CA GLU A 452 -7.33 -20.40 3.86
C GLU A 452 -8.71 -20.82 3.37
N LEU A 453 -8.84 -21.09 2.07
CA LEU A 453 -10.07 -21.59 1.46
C LEU A 453 -10.46 -22.95 2.07
N ARG A 454 -11.76 -23.16 2.30
CA ARG A 454 -12.29 -24.38 2.92
C ARG A 454 -12.39 -25.57 1.97
#